data_AF-A0A2P5TQU3-F1
#
_entry.id   AF-A0A2P5TQU3-F1
#
_cell.length_a   1.000
_cell.length_b   1.000
_cell.length_c   1.000
_cell.angle_alpha   90.00
_cell.angle_beta   90.00
_cell.angle_gamma   90.00
#
_symmetry.space_group_name_H-M   'P 1'
#
loop_
_entity.id
_entity.type
_entity.pdbx_description
1 polymer ?
#
loop_
_entity_poly.entity_id
_entity_poly.type
_entity_poly.pdbx_seq_one_letter_code
_entity_poly.pdbx_strand_id
1 'polypeptide(L)'
;MEFTEVISIAGYAIEAVGVLVVVVGSMLSSFVFIRSFRQLPEGIAYRTYRRQLGRSIILGLEFLIAGDIIRTVIVADTLENVAVLGMIILIRTFLGLTLHLEVEGRWPWQPDENDTP
;
A
#
# COMPACT_ATOMS: atom_id res chain seq x y z
N MET A 1 19.97 17.82 16.49
CA MET A 1 19.05 17.22 15.51
C MET A 1 17.81 18.08 15.51
N GLU A 2 17.53 18.71 14.38
CA GLU A 2 16.29 19.47 14.20
C GLU A 2 15.10 18.50 14.32
N PHE A 3 14.01 18.89 14.98
CA PHE A 3 12.82 18.05 15.16
C PHE A 3 12.28 17.51 13.81
N THR A 4 12.36 18.35 12.79
CA THR A 4 12.07 18.08 11.37
C THR A 4 12.87 16.88 10.80
N GLU A 5 14.14 16.74 11.18
CA GLU A 5 15.03 15.69 10.68
C GLU A 5 14.63 14.31 11.23
N VAL A 6 14.30 14.25 12.53
CA VAL A 6 13.85 13.00 13.19
C VAL A 6 12.53 12.52 12.58
N ILE A 7 11.58 13.43 12.37
CA ILE A 7 10.28 13.09 11.78
C ILE A 7 10.47 12.65 10.32
N SER A 8 11.36 13.30 9.57
CA SER A 8 11.64 12.94 8.17
C SER A 8 12.21 11.52 8.08
N ILE A 9 13.18 11.18 8.93
CA ILE A 9 13.76 9.83 9.00
C ILE A 9 12.68 8.80 9.36
N ALA A 10 11.79 9.11 10.30
CA ALA A 10 10.69 8.21 10.66
C ALA A 10 9.73 7.98 9.47
N GLY A 11 9.39 9.03 8.72
CA GLY A 11 8.58 8.94 7.50
C GLY A 11 9.21 8.02 6.46
N TYR A 12 10.50 8.21 6.14
CA TYR A 12 11.23 7.34 5.22
C TYR A 12 11.30 5.88 5.71
N ALA A 13 11.52 5.67 7.00
CA ALA A 13 11.58 4.33 7.57
C ALA A 13 10.23 3.60 7.42
N ILE A 14 9.12 4.30 7.68
CA ILE A 14 7.77 3.75 7.53
C ILE A 14 7.47 3.43 6.07
N GLU A 15 7.80 4.32 5.14
CA GLU A 15 7.65 4.04 3.69
C GLU A 15 8.48 2.83 3.27
N ALA A 16 9.74 2.74 3.71
CA ALA A 16 10.62 1.62 3.40
C ALA A 16 10.05 0.30 3.90
N VAL A 17 9.47 0.27 5.11
CA VAL A 17 8.77 -0.90 5.65
C VAL A 17 7.56 -1.25 4.78
N GLY A 18 6.75 -0.27 4.37
CA GLY A 18 5.62 -0.50 3.49
C GLY A 18 6.02 -1.14 2.16
N VAL A 19 7.04 -0.59 1.50
CA VAL A 19 7.60 -1.17 0.25
C VAL A 19 8.10 -2.59 0.50
N LEU A 20 8.84 -2.82 1.60
CA LEU A 20 9.37 -4.13 1.93
C LEU A 20 8.25 -5.16 2.11
N VAL A 21 7.17 -4.81 2.81
CA VAL A 21 6.01 -5.68 3.00
C VAL A 21 5.35 -6.05 1.67
N VAL A 22 5.15 -5.09 0.77
CA VAL A 22 4.60 -5.36 -0.57
C VAL A 22 5.51 -6.32 -1.34
N VAL A 23 6.82 -6.04 -1.38
CA VAL A 23 7.78 -6.83 -2.16
C VAL A 23 7.89 -8.24 -1.61
N VAL A 24 8.10 -8.40 -0.30
CA VAL A 24 8.26 -9.70 0.35
C VAL A 24 6.97 -10.51 0.26
N GLY A 25 5.82 -9.91 0.56
CA GLY A 25 4.53 -10.57 0.46
C GLY A 25 4.20 -11.01 -0.97
N SER A 26 4.55 -10.17 -1.96
CA SER A 26 4.39 -10.51 -3.38
C SER A 26 5.31 -11.65 -3.81
N MET A 27 6.58 -11.63 -3.39
CA MET A 27 7.54 -12.70 -3.67
C MET A 27 7.12 -14.03 -3.04
N LEU A 28 6.73 -14.02 -1.76
CA LEU A 28 6.29 -15.22 -1.05
C LEU A 28 5.04 -15.81 -1.70
N SER A 29 4.04 -14.98 -2.00
CA SER A 29 2.82 -15.42 -2.68
C SER A 29 3.13 -16.04 -4.04
N SER A 30 4.04 -15.42 -4.80
CA SER A 30 4.46 -15.93 -6.12
C SER A 30 5.21 -17.25 -6.03
N PHE A 31 6.10 -17.38 -5.05
CA PHE A 31 6.86 -18.61 -4.82
C PHE A 31 5.95 -19.77 -4.42
N VAL A 32 5.00 -19.53 -3.52
CA VAL A 32 3.99 -20.51 -3.12
C VAL A 32 3.13 -20.90 -4.31
N PHE A 33 2.68 -19.94 -5.13
CA PHE A 33 1.90 -20.21 -6.33
C PHE A 33 2.66 -21.12 -7.31
N ILE A 34 3.91 -20.80 -7.65
CA ILE A 34 4.74 -21.62 -8.57
C ILE A 34 4.91 -23.04 -8.04
N ARG A 35 5.12 -23.21 -6.73
CA ARG A 35 5.30 -24.53 -6.10
C ARG A 35 4.00 -25.33 -6.08
N SER A 36 2.87 -24.67 -5.80
CA SER A 36 1.56 -25.29 -5.63
C SER A 36 0.77 -25.45 -6.93
N PHE A 37 1.18 -24.77 -8.01
CA PHE A 37 0.53 -24.82 -9.33
C PHE A 37 0.47 -26.24 -9.92
N ARG A 38 1.42 -27.12 -9.56
CA ARG A 38 1.43 -28.53 -10.02
C ARG A 38 0.62 -29.48 -9.13
N GLN A 39 0.16 -29.06 -7.96
CA GLN A 39 -0.47 -29.94 -6.95
C GLN A 39 -1.95 -29.65 -6.70
N LEU A 40 -2.44 -28.44 -6.99
CA LEU A 40 -3.84 -28.09 -6.78
C LEU A 40 -4.63 -28.00 -8.09
N PRO A 41 -5.93 -28.36 -8.08
CA PRO A 41 -6.84 -28.14 -9.20
C PRO A 41 -6.84 -26.68 -9.67
N GLU A 42 -6.91 -26.49 -10.99
CA GLU A 42 -6.99 -25.18 -11.62
C GLU A 42 -8.13 -24.35 -10.98
N GLY A 43 -7.79 -23.16 -10.49
CA GLY A 43 -8.73 -22.23 -9.83
C GLY A 43 -8.51 -22.03 -8.33
N ILE A 44 -8.15 -23.07 -7.56
CA ILE A 44 -7.91 -22.91 -6.10
C ILE A 44 -6.56 -22.25 -5.84
N ALA A 45 -5.53 -22.64 -6.60
CA ALA A 45 -4.20 -22.02 -6.53
C ALA A 45 -4.24 -20.52 -6.87
N TYR A 46 -5.01 -20.14 -7.91
CA TYR A 46 -5.15 -18.74 -8.33
C TYR A 46 -5.91 -17.89 -7.30
N ARG A 47 -7.03 -18.39 -6.74
CA ARG A 47 -7.76 -17.69 -5.68
C ARG A 47 -6.91 -17.48 -4.43
N THR A 48 -6.11 -18.49 -4.05
CA THR A 48 -5.22 -18.41 -2.89
C THR A 48 -4.10 -17.40 -3.11
N TYR A 49 -3.49 -17.41 -4.29
CA TYR A 49 -2.48 -16.43 -4.71
C TYR A 49 -3.02 -15.00 -4.66
N ARG A 50 -4.17 -14.75 -5.31
CA ARG A 50 -4.78 -13.41 -5.32
C ARG A 50 -5.13 -12.92 -3.92
N ARG A 51 -5.58 -13.80 -3.03
CA ARG A 51 -5.89 -13.47 -1.63
C ARG A 51 -4.65 -13.11 -0.81
N GLN A 52 -3.55 -13.85 -0.98
CA GLN A 52 -2.29 -13.55 -0.27
C GLN A 52 -1.63 -12.28 -0.80
N LEU A 53 -1.62 -12.11 -2.13
CA LEU A 53 -1.16 -10.88 -2.76
C LEU A 53 -1.94 -9.67 -2.27
N GLY A 54 -3.27 -9.72 -2.35
CA GLY A 54 -4.13 -8.62 -1.92
C GLY A 54 -3.86 -8.21 -0.47
N ARG A 55 -3.78 -9.18 0.45
CA ARG A 55 -3.44 -8.90 1.86
C ARG A 55 -2.09 -8.21 2.03
N SER A 56 -1.05 -8.65 1.32
CA SER A 56 0.27 -8.03 1.41
C SER A 56 0.31 -6.62 0.83
N ILE A 57 -0.44 -6.37 -0.24
CA ILE A 57 -0.54 -5.06 -0.89
C ILE A 57 -1.29 -4.09 0.03
N ILE A 58 -2.43 -4.50 0.60
CA ILE A 58 -3.22 -3.67 1.52
C ILE A 58 -2.38 -3.27 2.74
N LEU A 59 -1.73 -4.24 3.38
CA LEU A 59 -0.87 -3.96 4.53
C LEU A 59 0.27 -3.00 4.16
N GLY A 60 0.91 -3.21 3.00
CA GLY A 60 1.94 -2.31 2.51
C GLY A 60 1.42 -0.89 2.23
N LEU A 61 0.20 -0.77 1.70
CA LEU A 61 -0.45 0.51 1.44
C LEU A 61 -0.74 1.27 2.75
N GLU A 62 -1.13 0.60 3.83
CA GLU A 62 -1.34 1.23 5.15
C GLU A 62 -0.05 1.93 5.63
N PHE A 63 1.11 1.26 5.51
CA PHE A 63 2.40 1.86 5.84
C PHE A 63 2.79 2.99 4.87
N LEU A 64 2.56 2.81 3.57
CA LEU A 64 2.89 3.83 2.56
C LEU A 64 2.06 5.11 2.75
N ILE A 65 0.79 5.00 3.16
CA ILE A 65 -0.07 6.15 3.48
C ILE A 65 0.43 6.85 4.73
N ALA A 66 0.76 6.09 5.79
CA ALA A 66 1.28 6.66 7.04
C ALA A 66 2.59 7.45 6.80
N GLY A 67 3.49 6.90 6.00
CA GLY A 67 4.73 7.57 5.62
C GLY A 67 4.52 8.86 4.81
N ASP A 68 3.54 8.88 3.91
CA ASP A 68 3.21 10.10 3.17
C ASP A 68 2.69 11.18 4.12
N ILE A 69 1.70 10.86 4.96
CA ILE A 69 1.09 11.80 5.91
C ILE A 69 2.18 12.48 6.74
N ILE A 70 3.13 11.72 7.27
CA ILE A 70 4.26 12.25 8.05
C ILE A 70 5.08 13.25 7.23
N ARG A 71 5.41 12.91 5.97
CA ARG A 71 6.16 13.79 5.07
C ARG A 71 5.40 15.08 4.74
N THR A 72 4.09 15.00 4.57
CA THR A 72 3.26 16.18 4.24
C THR A 72 3.29 17.25 5.33
N VAL A 73 3.33 16.84 6.60
CA VAL A 73 3.34 17.75 7.77
C VAL A 73 4.65 18.54 7.89
N ILE A 74 5.76 18.00 7.37
CA ILE A 74 7.10 18.56 7.58
C ILE A 74 7.49 19.59 6.52
N VAL A 75 6.98 19.47 5.29
CA VAL A 75 7.51 20.19 4.12
C VAL A 75 6.92 21.60 3.94
N ALA A 76 5.93 22.00 4.74
CA ALA A 76 5.16 23.22 4.52
C ALA A 76 5.69 24.46 5.28
N ASP A 77 6.80 25.02 4.80
CA ASP A 77 7.26 26.38 5.18
C ASP A 77 6.71 27.49 4.27
N THR A 78 6.55 27.22 2.97
CA THR A 78 6.27 28.26 1.95
C THR A 78 5.18 27.85 0.96
N LEU A 79 4.39 28.81 0.48
CA LEU A 79 3.30 28.58 -0.47
C LEU A 79 3.74 27.87 -1.76
N GLU A 80 4.96 28.11 -2.24
CA GLU A 80 5.51 27.45 -3.44
C GLU A 80 5.85 25.98 -3.18
N ASN A 81 6.53 25.68 -2.07
CA ASN A 81 6.84 24.30 -1.68
C ASN A 81 5.57 23.51 -1.35
N VAL A 82 4.57 24.17 -0.77
CA VAL A 82 3.24 23.58 -0.49
C VAL A 82 2.52 23.21 -1.79
N ALA A 83 2.61 24.02 -2.84
CA ALA A 83 1.96 23.72 -4.12
C ALA A 83 2.55 22.49 -4.82
N VAL A 84 3.89 22.38 -4.87
CA VAL A 84 4.59 21.22 -5.45
C VAL A 84 4.32 19.97 -4.61
N LEU A 85 4.41 20.07 -3.28
CA LEU A 85 4.11 18.98 -2.35
C LEU A 85 2.66 18.52 -2.50
N GLY A 86 1.70 19.45 -2.53
CA GLY A 86 0.28 19.17 -2.73
C GLY A 86 0.03 18.39 -4.01
N MET A 87 0.70 18.76 -5.11
CA MET A 87 0.60 18.02 -6.36
C MET A 87 1.17 16.59 -6.25
N ILE A 88 2.31 16.40 -5.59
CA ILE A 88 2.92 15.08 -5.37
C ILE A 88 1.97 14.19 -4.55
N ILE A 89 1.39 14.71 -3.46
CA ILE A 89 0.43 13.98 -2.61
C ILE A 89 -0.81 13.57 -3.42
N LEU A 90 -1.31 14.46 -4.29
CA LEU A 90 -2.50 14.21 -5.11
C LEU A 90 -2.25 13.08 -6.10
N ILE A 91 -1.09 13.09 -6.78
CA ILE A 91 -0.66 12.01 -7.68
C ILE A 91 -0.53 10.69 -6.89
N ARG A 92 0.15 10.71 -5.74
CA ARG A 92 0.41 9.53 -4.91
C ARG A 92 -0.88 8.91 -4.37
N THR A 93 -1.80 9.74 -3.90
CA THR A 93 -3.14 9.33 -3.43
C THR A 93 -3.93 8.71 -4.58
N PHE A 94 -3.95 9.34 -5.76
CA PHE A 94 -4.67 8.84 -6.94
C PHE A 94 -4.13 7.49 -7.43
N LEU A 95 -2.80 7.34 -7.53
CA LEU A 95 -2.16 6.09 -7.92
C LEU A 95 -2.38 4.99 -6.87
N GLY A 96 -2.24 5.32 -5.59
CA GLY A 96 -2.52 4.40 -4.49
C GLY A 96 -3.96 3.88 -4.51
N LEU A 97 -4.93 4.78 -4.71
CA LEU A 97 -6.35 4.42 -4.86
C LEU A 97 -6.60 3.55 -6.08
N THR A 98 -6.03 3.90 -7.23
CA THR A 98 -6.22 3.14 -8.48
C THR A 98 -5.69 1.71 -8.35
N LEU A 99 -4.50 1.53 -7.76
CA LEU A 99 -3.93 0.21 -7.50
C LEU A 99 -4.76 -0.59 -6.49
N HIS A 100 -5.24 0.05 -5.43
CA HIS A 100 -6.10 -0.59 -4.45
C HIS A 100 -7.40 -1.11 -5.09
N LEU A 101 -8.04 -0.28 -5.92
CA LEU A 101 -9.25 -0.64 -6.68
C LEU A 101 -9.01 -1.80 -7.65
N GLU A 102 -7.88 -1.81 -8.36
CA GLU A 102 -7.55 -2.89 -9.30
C GLU A 102 -7.31 -4.23 -8.57
N VAL A 103 -6.63 -4.19 -7.43
CA VAL A 103 -6.30 -5.38 -6.65
C VAL A 103 -7.54 -5.97 -5.99
N GLU A 104 -8.37 -5.14 -5.35
CA GLU A 104 -9.55 -5.56 -4.61
C GLU A 104 -10.78 -5.77 -5.48
N GLY A 105 -10.85 -5.09 -6.63
CA GLY A 105 -12.00 -5.12 -7.55
C GLY A 105 -13.28 -4.52 -6.94
N ARG A 106 -13.15 -3.76 -5.85
CA ARG A 106 -14.25 -3.18 -5.07
C ARG A 106 -13.90 -1.74 -4.71
N TRP A 107 -14.90 -0.88 -4.63
CA TRP A 107 -14.68 0.47 -4.12
C TRP A 107 -14.47 0.42 -2.61
N PRO A 108 -13.54 1.20 -2.04
CA PRO A 108 -13.25 1.17 -0.60
C PRO A 108 -14.45 1.55 0.27
N TRP A 109 -15.48 2.19 -0.30
CA TRP A 109 -16.75 2.51 0.35
C TRP A 109 -17.92 1.58 -0.05
N GLN A 110 -17.63 0.36 -0.53
CA GLN A 110 -18.65 -0.70 -0.64
C GLN A 110 -18.78 -1.45 0.70
N PRO A 111 -19.97 -1.48 1.32
CA PRO A 111 -20.22 -2.27 2.51
C PRO A 111 -20.02 -3.77 2.24
N ASP A 112 -19.44 -4.49 3.19
CA ASP A 112 -19.41 -5.95 3.14
C ASP A 112 -20.85 -6.49 3.26
N GLU A 113 -21.30 -7.25 2.27
CA GLU A 113 -22.67 -7.82 2.21
C GLU A 113 -22.97 -8.82 3.35
N ASN A 114 -21.98 -9.10 4.21
CA ASN A 114 -22.11 -9.93 5.42
C ASN A 114 -22.38 -9.14 6.71
N ASP A 115 -22.40 -7.80 6.67
CA ASP A 115 -22.80 -6.94 7.81
C ASP A 115 -24.28 -6.54 7.69
N THR A 116 -25.15 -7.54 7.47
CA THR A 116 -26.58 -7.41 7.78
C THR A 116 -26.81 -7.96 9.20
N PRO A 117 -27.35 -7.15 10.13
CA PRO A 117 -27.56 -7.55 11.52
C PRO A 117 -28.61 -8.66 11.71
#